data_AF-A0A9W4WSG5-F1
#
_entry.id   AF-A0A9W4WSG5-F1
#
_cell.length_a   1.000
_cell.length_b   1.000
_cell.length_c   1.000
_cell.angle_alpha   90.00
_cell.angle_beta   90.00
_cell.angle_gamma   90.00
#
_symmetry.space_group_name_H-M   'P 1'
#
loop_
_entity.id
_entity.type
_entity.pdbx_description
1 polymer ?
#
loop_
_entity_poly.entity_id
_entity_poly.type
_entity_poly.pdbx_seq_one_letter_code
_entity_poly.pdbx_strand_id
1 'polypeptide(L)'
;MNSITEQIRKTIDELAKNSKILENNIIDFALKSNRKKEAVEKKIKEMAGSTTNQQLIQQENFPVLWFKNIDKIVNKSPLQKSLLAVFDPAQNASLTIQGETINLSQFILIATSSTCDTGQLSNPLFSRLDCINVETAKPKEFF
;
A
#
# COMPACT_ATOMS: atom_id res chain seq x y z
N MET A 1 -13.66 -23.84 3.60
CA MET A 1 -13.03 -22.85 2.71
C MET A 1 -14.09 -21.77 2.48
N ASN A 2 -14.03 -20.52 2.96
CA ASN A 2 -12.96 -19.54 3.06
C ASN A 2 -13.10 -18.67 4.33
N SER A 3 -12.37 -18.99 5.40
CA SER A 3 -12.33 -18.18 6.63
C SER A 3 -11.49 -16.91 6.46
N ILE A 4 -10.42 -16.99 5.67
CA ILE A 4 -9.43 -15.91 5.54
C ILE A 4 -10.00 -14.73 4.74
N THR A 5 -10.75 -14.99 3.68
CA THR A 5 -11.29 -13.92 2.83
C THR A 5 -12.35 -13.09 3.54
N GLU A 6 -13.26 -13.72 4.28
CA GLU A 6 -14.26 -13.02 5.09
C GLU A 6 -13.59 -12.24 6.24
N GLN A 7 -12.50 -12.78 6.78
CA GLN A 7 -11.71 -12.10 7.79
C GLN A 7 -10.98 -10.88 7.21
N ILE A 8 -10.37 -10.99 6.03
CA ILE A 8 -9.76 -9.86 5.32
C ILE A 8 -10.82 -8.81 4.96
N ARG A 9 -11.97 -9.22 4.44
CA ARG A 9 -13.09 -8.30 4.13
C ARG A 9 -13.53 -7.56 5.38
N LYS A 10 -13.78 -8.28 6.48
CA LYS A 10 -14.20 -7.68 7.75
C LYS A 10 -13.12 -6.76 8.30
N THR A 11 -11.84 -7.12 8.19
CA THR A 11 -10.70 -6.26 8.55
C THR A 11 -10.59 -5.05 7.65
N ILE A 12 -10.83 -5.14 6.34
CA ILE A 12 -10.83 -3.98 5.43
C ILE A 12 -12.03 -3.07 5.70
N ASP A 13 -13.21 -3.63 5.94
CA ASP A 13 -14.43 -2.87 6.27
C ASP A 13 -14.34 -2.23 7.67
N GLU A 14 -13.74 -2.92 8.65
CA GLU A 14 -13.45 -2.38 9.98
C GLU A 14 -12.30 -1.39 9.96
N LEU A 15 -11.25 -1.59 9.15
CA LEU A 15 -10.24 -0.56 8.91
C LEU A 15 -10.92 0.64 8.23
N ALA A 16 -11.66 0.49 7.15
CA ALA A 16 -12.33 1.60 6.49
C ALA A 16 -13.33 2.35 7.40
N LYS A 17 -14.00 1.67 8.34
CA LYS A 17 -14.97 2.27 9.29
C LYS A 17 -14.36 2.79 10.60
N ASN A 18 -13.35 2.13 11.15
CA ASN A 18 -12.76 2.43 12.46
C ASN A 18 -11.35 3.01 12.37
N SER A 19 -10.62 2.78 11.28
CA SER A 19 -9.31 3.41 11.11
C SER A 19 -9.54 4.88 10.83
N LYS A 20 -9.18 5.69 11.82
CA LYS A 20 -8.59 6.99 11.55
C LYS A 20 -7.32 6.73 10.75
N ILE A 21 -7.43 6.39 9.44
CA ILE A 21 -6.28 6.45 8.55
C ILE A 21 -5.79 7.87 8.70
N LEU A 22 -4.61 8.03 9.28
CA LEU A 22 -4.01 9.34 9.43
C LEU A 22 -3.90 9.92 8.02
N GLU A 23 -4.42 11.11 7.78
CA GLU A 23 -4.37 11.73 6.45
C GLU A 23 -2.93 11.78 5.92
N ASN A 24 -1.97 11.90 6.84
CA ASN A 24 -0.54 11.88 6.57
C ASN A 24 0.01 10.53 6.08
N ASN A 25 -0.74 9.43 6.21
CA ASN A 25 -0.36 8.09 5.75
C ASN A 25 -0.95 7.74 4.36
N ILE A 26 -1.48 8.73 3.65
CA ILE A 26 -2.09 8.53 2.33
C ILE A 26 -1.17 9.08 1.23
N ILE A 27 -0.90 8.25 0.23
CA ILE A 27 -0.22 8.63 -1.02
C ILE A 27 -1.22 8.51 -2.16
N ASP A 28 -1.71 9.66 -2.63
CA ASP A 28 -2.66 9.72 -3.74
C ASP A 28 -1.95 9.99 -5.08
N PHE A 29 -1.86 8.99 -5.94
CA PHE A 29 -1.24 9.08 -7.27
C PHE A 29 -2.10 9.82 -8.30
N ALA A 30 -3.33 10.23 -7.98
CA ALA A 30 -4.06 11.20 -8.82
C ALA A 30 -3.29 12.53 -8.88
N LEU A 31 -2.61 12.91 -7.80
CA LEU A 31 -1.76 14.09 -7.74
C LEU A 31 -0.45 13.86 -8.51
N LYS A 32 -0.16 14.70 -9.52
CA LYS A 32 1.05 14.60 -10.35
C LYS A 32 2.35 14.67 -9.52
N SER A 33 2.37 15.41 -8.42
CA SER A 33 3.52 15.50 -7.50
C SER A 33 3.87 14.14 -6.88
N ASN A 34 2.87 13.29 -6.62
CA ASN A 34 3.06 11.94 -6.08
C ASN A 34 3.43 10.92 -7.15
N ARG A 35 3.60 11.31 -8.42
CA ARG A 35 4.06 10.41 -9.50
C ARG A 35 5.58 10.45 -9.72
N LYS A 36 6.31 11.13 -8.84
CA LYS A 36 7.77 11.18 -8.82
C LYS A 36 8.30 10.25 -7.73
N LYS A 37 9.33 9.46 -8.06
CA LYS A 37 9.97 8.50 -7.15
C LYS A 37 10.41 9.17 -5.85
N GLU A 38 11.14 10.28 -5.96
CA GLU A 38 11.77 10.97 -4.84
C GLU A 38 10.72 11.54 -3.87
N ALA A 39 9.59 12.01 -4.40
CA ALA A 39 8.49 12.54 -3.60
C ALA A 39 7.78 11.43 -2.80
N VAL A 40 7.58 10.27 -3.42
CA VAL A 40 6.95 9.11 -2.78
C VAL A 40 7.86 8.51 -1.72
N GLU A 41 9.14 8.33 -2.05
CA GLU A 41 10.15 7.84 -1.12
C GLU A 41 10.28 8.76 0.11
N LYS A 42 10.31 10.08 -0.11
CA LYS A 42 10.32 11.06 0.98
C LYS A 42 9.08 10.91 1.87
N LYS A 43 7.89 10.75 1.27
CA LYS A 43 6.64 10.56 2.03
C LYS A 43 6.65 9.26 2.83
N ILE A 44 7.07 8.15 2.24
CA ILE A 44 7.19 6.86 2.94
C ILE A 44 8.13 7.01 4.15
N LYS A 45 9.24 7.72 3.98
CA LYS A 45 10.16 8.04 5.07
C LYS A 45 9.52 8.90 6.15
N GLU A 46 8.84 9.98 5.79
CA GLU A 46 8.12 10.85 6.73
C GLU A 46 7.04 10.07 7.50
N MET A 47 6.31 9.17 6.83
CA MET A 47 5.32 8.29 7.46
C MET A 47 5.97 7.30 8.41
N ALA A 48 7.04 6.62 7.98
CA ALA A 48 7.74 5.65 8.82
C ALA A 48 8.35 6.32 10.06
N GLY A 49 8.91 7.52 9.92
CA GLY A 49 9.49 8.30 11.02
C GLY A 49 8.46 9.07 11.88
N SER A 50 7.17 9.04 11.54
CA SER A 50 6.13 9.75 12.28
C SER A 50 6.02 9.23 13.70
N THR A 51 6.09 10.12 14.70
CA THR A 51 5.94 9.78 16.11
C THR A 51 4.63 9.02 16.38
N THR A 52 3.55 9.39 15.70
CA THR A 52 2.26 8.72 15.84
C THR A 52 2.31 7.27 15.34
N ASN A 53 2.92 7.02 14.18
CA ASN A 53 3.04 5.66 13.65
C ASN A 53 3.96 4.80 14.53
N GLN A 54 5.04 5.38 15.04
CA GLN A 54 5.94 4.69 15.97
C GLN A 54 5.24 4.31 17.28
N GLN A 55 4.41 5.20 17.84
CA GLN A 55 3.60 4.90 19.03
C GLN A 55 2.59 3.78 18.77
N LEU A 56 1.93 3.78 17.60
CA LEU A 56 1.00 2.72 17.22
C LEU A 56 1.71 1.37 17.14
N ILE A 57 2.87 1.30 16.48
CA ILE A 57 3.68 0.08 16.38
C ILE A 57 4.09 -0.43 17.77
N GLN A 58 4.51 0.45 18.67
CA GLN A 58 4.87 0.09 20.05
C GLN A 58 3.70 -0.49 20.85
N GLN A 59 2.47 -0.09 20.52
CA GLN A 59 1.23 -0.60 21.12
C GLN A 59 0.69 -1.85 20.40
N GLU A 60 1.48 -2.45 19.50
CA GLU A 60 1.08 -3.57 18.65
C GLU A 60 -0.14 -3.26 17.75
N ASN A 61 -0.38 -1.96 17.50
CA ASN A 61 -1.39 -1.48 16.57
C ASN A 61 -0.72 -1.13 15.25
N PHE A 62 -0.87 -1.96 14.23
CA PHE A 62 -0.18 -1.75 12.96
C PHE A 62 -0.78 -0.57 12.16
N PRO A 63 -0.03 0.52 11.92
CA PRO A 63 -0.50 1.65 11.13
C PRO A 63 -0.72 1.27 9.66
N VAL A 64 -1.74 1.86 9.05
CA VAL A 64 -2.07 1.67 7.63
C VAL A 64 -1.35 2.71 6.79
N LEU A 65 -0.66 2.29 5.73
CA LEU A 65 -0.22 3.14 4.62
C LEU A 65 -1.11 2.89 3.41
N TRP A 66 -1.74 3.94 2.89
CA TRP A 66 -2.71 3.82 1.81
C TRP A 66 -2.21 4.47 0.52
N PHE A 67 -1.99 3.63 -0.48
CA PHE A 67 -1.59 3.99 -1.83
C PHE A 67 -2.83 4.06 -2.73
N LYS A 68 -3.30 5.28 -3.04
CA LYS A 68 -4.50 5.52 -3.85
C LYS A 68 -4.19 5.77 -5.31
N ASN A 69 -5.05 5.25 -6.18
CA ASN A 69 -5.00 5.47 -7.63
C ASN A 69 -3.70 4.93 -8.27
N ILE A 70 -3.27 3.73 -7.82
CA ILE A 70 -2.02 3.08 -8.27
C ILE A 70 -1.97 2.83 -9.79
N ASP A 71 -3.13 2.77 -10.44
CA ASP A 71 -3.29 2.69 -11.89
C ASP A 71 -2.74 3.93 -12.63
N LYS A 72 -2.51 5.05 -11.93
CA LYS A 72 -1.92 6.26 -12.51
C LYS A 72 -0.39 6.21 -12.59
N ILE A 73 0.24 5.15 -12.08
CA ILE A 73 1.70 4.97 -12.14
C ILE A 73 2.09 4.49 -13.55
N VAL A 74 3.07 5.17 -14.15
CA VAL A 74 3.58 4.80 -15.47
C VAL A 74 4.36 3.48 -15.38
N ASN A 75 4.04 2.54 -16.27
CA ASN A 75 4.73 1.25 -16.36
C ASN A 75 6.22 1.42 -16.70
N LYS A 76 7.07 0.56 -16.13
CA LYS A 76 8.55 0.57 -16.23
C LYS A 76 9.22 1.84 -15.68
N SER A 77 8.48 2.70 -14.98
CA SER A 77 9.05 3.89 -14.36
C SER A 77 9.93 3.57 -13.15
N PRO A 78 10.88 4.46 -12.79
CA PRO A 78 11.64 4.32 -11.54
C PRO A 78 10.76 4.24 -10.30
N LEU A 79 9.61 4.95 -10.31
CA LEU A 79 8.63 4.89 -9.23
C LEU A 79 8.00 3.50 -9.10
N GLN A 80 7.58 2.89 -10.21
CA GLN A 80 7.04 1.53 -10.19
C GLN A 80 8.04 0.55 -9.58
N LYS A 81 9.32 0.61 -9.99
CA LYS A 81 10.38 -0.25 -9.44
C LYS A 81 10.57 -0.06 -7.94
N SER A 82 10.53 1.18 -7.46
CA SER A 82 10.60 1.49 -6.03
C SER A 82 9.41 0.88 -5.27
N LEU A 83 8.20 1.02 -5.82
CA LEU A 83 6.99 0.45 -5.21
C LEU A 83 6.96 -1.09 -5.22
N LEU A 84 7.61 -1.76 -6.17
CA LEU A 84 7.75 -3.22 -6.12
C LEU A 84 8.48 -3.67 -4.86
N ALA A 85 9.53 -2.97 -4.45
CA ALA A 85 10.24 -3.28 -3.21
C ALA A 85 9.38 -3.00 -1.98
N VAL A 86 8.57 -1.92 -2.01
CA VAL A 86 7.63 -1.57 -0.93
C VAL A 86 6.58 -2.66 -0.71
N PHE A 87 6.03 -3.23 -1.78
CA PHE A 87 5.01 -4.29 -1.70
C PHE A 87 5.56 -5.70 -1.65
N ASP A 88 6.89 -5.90 -1.72
CA ASP A 88 7.51 -7.21 -1.60
C ASP A 88 7.87 -7.48 -0.13
N PRO A 89 7.21 -8.44 0.56
CA PRO A 89 7.51 -8.75 1.97
C PRO A 89 8.97 -9.15 2.22
N ALA A 90 9.66 -9.69 1.21
CA ALA A 90 11.07 -10.06 1.31
C ALA A 90 12.00 -8.83 1.34
N GLN A 91 11.54 -7.69 0.84
CA GLN A 91 12.34 -6.45 0.73
C GLN A 91 11.85 -5.35 1.67
N ASN A 92 10.56 -5.33 1.98
CA ASN A 92 9.94 -4.22 2.71
C ASN A 92 10.35 -4.12 4.19
N ALA A 93 10.95 -5.17 4.76
CA ALA A 93 11.50 -5.16 6.11
C ALA A 93 12.79 -4.32 6.26
N SER A 94 13.49 -4.05 5.16
CA SER A 94 14.78 -3.33 5.14
C SER A 94 14.94 -2.53 3.84
N LEU A 95 14.02 -1.59 3.59
CA LEU A 95 14.07 -0.74 2.41
C LEU A 95 15.14 0.32 2.57
N THR A 96 16.07 0.40 1.63
CA THR A 96 17.00 1.53 1.57
C THR A 96 16.36 2.68 0.81
N ILE A 97 15.92 3.71 1.52
CA ILE A 97 15.33 4.92 0.96
C ILE A 97 16.19 6.11 1.39
N GLN A 98 16.76 6.82 0.41
CA GLN A 98 17.62 8.00 0.64
C GLN A 98 18.76 7.75 1.64
N GLY A 99 19.35 6.55 1.62
CA GLY A 99 20.46 6.17 2.50
C GLY A 99 20.07 5.69 3.89
N GLU A 100 18.77 5.69 4.21
CA GLU A 100 18.24 5.18 5.47
C GLU A 100 17.53 3.83 5.28
N THR A 101 17.62 2.98 6.29
CA THR A 101 16.90 1.70 6.32
C THR A 101 15.53 1.91 6.94
N ILE A 102 14.48 1.59 6.20
CA ILE A 102 13.09 1.72 6.61
C ILE A 102 12.46 0.33 6.67
N ASN A 103 11.87 0.01 7.82
CA ASN A 103 11.11 -1.22 8.01
C ASN A 103 9.60 -0.94 7.84
N LEU A 104 9.03 -1.41 6.74
CA LEU A 104 7.59 -1.34 6.47
C LEU A 104 6.84 -2.64 6.80
N SER A 105 7.51 -3.70 7.27
CA SER A 105 6.86 -4.96 7.64
C SER A 105 5.89 -4.84 8.83
N GLN A 106 6.02 -3.75 9.60
CA GLN A 106 5.13 -3.40 10.72
C GLN A 106 3.99 -2.45 10.30
N PHE A 107 3.74 -2.30 9.00
CA PHE A 107 2.65 -1.49 8.46
C PHE A 107 1.69 -2.37 7.66
N ILE A 108 0.41 -2.02 7.70
CA ILE A 108 -0.58 -2.58 6.78
C ILE A 108 -0.52 -1.75 5.50
N LEU A 109 -0.10 -2.36 4.39
CA LEU A 109 0.00 -1.69 3.10
C LEU A 109 -1.28 -1.94 2.28
N ILE A 110 -2.02 -0.88 1.95
CA ILE A 110 -3.24 -0.96 1.15
C ILE A 110 -3.02 -0.22 -0.16
N ALA A 111 -3.35 -0.86 -1.28
CA ALA A 111 -3.26 -0.27 -2.60
C ALA A 111 -4.64 -0.28 -3.27
N THR A 112 -5.07 0.86 -3.83
CA THR A 112 -6.38 1.00 -4.49
C THR A 112 -6.23 1.61 -5.87
N SER A 113 -7.07 1.17 -6.81
CA SER A 113 -7.16 1.70 -8.17
C SER A 113 -8.34 2.67 -8.29
N SER A 114 -8.22 3.67 -9.17
CA SER A 114 -9.32 4.55 -9.55
C SER A 114 -10.33 3.87 -10.51
N THR A 115 -9.97 2.70 -11.04
CA THR A 115 -10.76 1.94 -11.99
C THR A 115 -10.94 0.49 -11.52
N CYS A 116 -12.06 -0.13 -11.89
CA CYS A 116 -12.27 -1.58 -11.73
C CYS A 116 -11.47 -2.41 -12.75
N ASP A 117 -10.89 -1.75 -13.76
CA ASP A 117 -10.09 -2.35 -14.82
C ASP A 117 -8.65 -2.59 -14.33
N THR A 118 -8.42 -3.80 -13.82
CA THR A 118 -7.10 -4.25 -13.36
C THR A 118 -6.11 -4.45 -14.51
N GLY A 119 -6.53 -4.41 -15.78
CA GLY A 119 -5.63 -4.50 -16.93
C GLY A 119 -4.71 -3.27 -17.10
N GLN A 120 -5.03 -2.16 -16.44
CA GLN A 120 -4.21 -0.95 -16.42
C GLN A 120 -3.13 -0.98 -15.34
N LEU A 121 -3.24 -1.90 -14.38
CA LEU A 121 -2.20 -2.15 -13.40
C LEU A 121 -1.09 -2.96 -14.06
N SER A 122 0.11 -2.39 -14.07
CA SER A 122 1.26 -3.08 -14.63
C SER A 122 1.47 -4.45 -13.96
N ASN A 123 1.63 -5.50 -14.78
CA ASN A 123 1.82 -6.89 -14.32
C ASN A 123 2.77 -7.06 -13.12
N PRO A 124 3.92 -6.35 -13.03
CA PRO A 124 4.81 -6.50 -11.89
C PRO A 124 4.19 -6.07 -10.55
N LEU A 125 3.49 -4.93 -10.51
CA LEU A 125 2.85 -4.45 -9.27
C LEU A 125 1.69 -5.36 -8.89
N PHE A 126 0.89 -5.75 -9.88
CA PHE A 126 -0.22 -6.66 -9.69
C PHE A 126 0.22 -8.01 -9.09
N SER A 127 1.35 -8.56 -9.56
CA SER A 127 1.88 -9.84 -9.06
C SER A 127 2.35 -9.85 -7.60
N ARG A 128 2.46 -8.67 -6.97
CA ARG A 128 2.91 -8.52 -5.59
C ARG A 128 1.77 -8.17 -4.63
N LEU A 129 0.54 -8.05 -5.13
CA LEU A 129 -0.63 -7.63 -4.34
C LEU A 129 -1.67 -8.74 -4.31
N ASP A 130 -2.14 -9.07 -3.11
CA ASP A 130 -3.35 -9.87 -2.94
C ASP A 130 -4.56 -9.01 -3.31
N CYS A 131 -5.11 -9.23 -4.51
CA CYS A 131 -6.18 -8.40 -5.07
C CYS A 131 -7.56 -8.92 -4.65
N ILE A 132 -8.33 -8.08 -3.95
CA ILE A 132 -9.72 -8.35 -3.57
C ILE A 132 -10.60 -7.35 -4.29
N ASN A 133 -11.67 -7.83 -4.94
CA ASN A 133 -12.70 -6.94 -5.44
C ASN A 133 -13.56 -6.48 -4.27
N VAL A 134 -13.57 -5.18 -4.01
CA VAL A 134 -14.22 -4.57 -2.84
C VAL A 134 -15.75 -4.69 -2.91
N GLU A 135 -16.35 -4.75 -4.10
CA GLU A 135 -17.80 -4.91 -4.28
C GLU A 135 -18.26 -6.35 -4.01
N THR A 136 -17.44 -7.33 -4.39
CA THR A 136 -17.81 -8.75 -4.29
C THR A 136 -17.21 -9.45 -3.09
N ALA A 137 -16.22 -8.84 -2.43
CA ALA A 137 -15.44 -9.38 -1.32
C ALA A 137 -14.84 -10.78 -1.55
N LYS A 138 -14.74 -11.20 -2.81
CA LYS A 138 -14.14 -12.47 -3.19
C LYS A 138 -12.71 -12.22 -3.70
N PRO A 139 -11.76 -13.15 -3.44
CA PRO A 139 -10.54 -13.18 -4.23
C PRO A 139 -10.98 -13.35 -5.69
N LYS A 140 -10.40 -12.58 -6.61
CA LYS A 140 -10.84 -12.64 -8.01
C LYS A 140 -10.53 -14.04 -8.55
N GLU A 141 -11.56 -14.79 -8.97
CA GLU A 141 -11.39 -15.96 -9.82
C GLU A 141 -11.08 -15.45 -11.24
N PHE A 142 -9.92 -15.79 -11.77
CA PHE A 142 -9.49 -15.35 -13.10
C PHE A 142 -9.99 -16.35 -14.15
N PHE A 143 -10.68 -15.84 -15.16
CA PHE A 143 -11.01 -16.56 -16.40
C PHE A 143 -9.84 -16.46 -17.39
#